data_AF-Q8MRJ8-F1
#
_entry.id   AF-Q8MRJ8-F1
#
_cell.length_a   1.000
_cell.length_b   1.000
_cell.length_c   1.000
_cell.angle_alpha   90.00
_cell.angle_beta   90.00
_cell.angle_gamma   90.00
#
_symmetry.space_group_name_H-M   'P 1'
#
loop_
_entity.id
_entity.type
_entity.pdbx_description
1 polymer ?
#
loop_
_entity_poly.entity_id
_entity_poly.type
_entity_poly.pdbx_seq_one_letter_code
_entity_poly.pdbx_strand_id
1 'polypeptide(L)'
;MDKRDHTEFDLLTVNESSVEPPTDDDSSCNSPRNLASVGYRYKKWELGSDIVLVARCEHDGVLQTPSGEPQFMTIKALNEWDSKLANGVEWRQKLDTQRGAVLANELRNNACKLAKWTVQAVLAGSDQLKLGYVSRINPRDHSRHVILGTQQFKPHEFATQINLSMDNAWGILRCIIDLVMKQKDGKYLIMKDPNKPIIRLYDIPDNTFDSDDSDDGEGDDEGFQQVYNYAHNKI
;
A
#
# COMPACT_ATOMS: atom_id res chain seq x y z
N MET A 1 -11.35 -9.58 -5.06
CA MET A 1 -9.97 -9.65 -4.54
C MET A 1 -10.07 -9.25 -3.10
N ASP A 2 -10.00 -10.22 -2.21
CA ASP A 2 -10.25 -10.01 -0.79
C ASP A 2 -8.95 -10.08 0.00
N LYS A 3 -8.94 -9.38 1.12
CA LYS A 3 -7.91 -9.46 2.15
C LYS A 3 -8.51 -10.18 3.34
N ARG A 4 -7.69 -10.79 4.21
CA ARG A 4 -8.19 -11.52 5.39
C ARG A 4 -9.00 -10.58 6.30
N ASP A 5 -10.28 -10.91 6.48
CA ASP A 5 -11.15 -10.26 7.45
C ASP A 5 -10.67 -10.59 8.88
N HIS A 6 -10.96 -9.70 9.84
CA HIS A 6 -10.46 -9.72 11.23
C HIS A 6 -8.99 -9.30 11.46
N THR A 7 -8.40 -8.59 10.50
CA THR A 7 -7.12 -7.90 10.73
C THR A 7 -7.32 -6.39 10.72
N GLU A 8 -6.76 -5.67 11.71
CA GLU A 8 -6.70 -4.19 11.72
C GLU A 8 -5.72 -3.64 10.66
N PHE A 9 -5.47 -4.40 9.60
CA PHE A 9 -4.43 -4.15 8.60
C PHE A 9 -4.58 -2.81 7.87
N ASP A 10 -5.80 -2.28 7.74
CA ASP A 10 -6.05 -0.97 7.12
C ASP A 10 -6.07 0.20 8.12
N LEU A 11 -6.07 -0.08 9.43
CA LEU A 11 -6.19 0.97 10.44
C LEU A 11 -4.81 1.54 10.77
N LEU A 12 -4.66 2.85 10.60
CA LEU A 12 -3.53 3.59 11.13
C LEU A 12 -3.75 3.73 12.64
N THR A 13 -2.87 3.15 13.44
CA THR A 13 -2.93 3.29 14.89
C THR A 13 -2.45 4.69 15.31
N VAL A 14 -3.16 5.31 16.25
CA VAL A 14 -2.84 6.63 16.79
C VAL A 14 -2.59 6.47 18.28
N ASN A 15 -1.42 6.93 18.76
CA ASN A 15 -1.03 6.87 20.17
C ASN A 15 -0.95 5.45 20.79
N GLU A 16 -0.80 4.41 19.98
CA GLU A 16 -0.71 2.99 20.42
C GLU A 16 0.38 2.73 21.47
N SER A 17 1.51 3.46 21.39
CA SER A 17 2.65 3.31 22.31
C SER A 17 2.79 4.44 23.34
N SER A 18 1.75 5.26 23.52
CA SER A 18 1.76 6.34 24.53
C SER A 18 1.57 5.81 25.95
N VAL A 19 1.93 6.62 26.97
CA VAL A 19 1.78 6.25 28.39
C VAL A 19 0.31 5.97 28.74
N GLU A 20 -0.61 6.70 28.10
CA GLU A 20 -2.05 6.50 28.18
C GLU A 20 -2.62 6.50 26.76
N PRO A 21 -2.73 5.32 26.11
CA PRO A 21 -3.33 5.21 24.79
C PRO A 21 -4.82 5.58 24.84
N PRO A 22 -5.43 6.02 23.73
CA PRO A 22 -6.85 6.33 23.70
C PRO A 22 -7.68 5.07 24.02
N THR A 23 -8.47 5.11 25.08
CA THR A 23 -9.37 4.00 25.49
C THR A 23 -10.83 4.35 25.36
N ASP A 24 -11.15 5.49 24.76
CA ASP A 24 -12.52 5.96 24.63
C ASP A 24 -13.35 5.02 23.73
N ASP A 25 -14.61 4.79 24.11
CA ASP A 25 -15.55 3.94 23.38
C ASP A 25 -15.78 4.41 21.93
N ASP A 26 -16.17 3.50 21.03
CA ASP A 26 -16.41 3.75 19.59
C ASP A 26 -17.40 4.89 19.26
N SER A 27 -18.17 5.37 20.25
CA SER A 27 -19.04 6.55 20.10
C SER A 27 -18.31 7.89 20.27
N SER A 28 -17.11 7.88 20.86
CA SER A 28 -16.26 9.05 21.06
C SER A 28 -15.47 9.37 19.80
N CYS A 29 -15.35 10.66 19.48
CA CYS A 29 -14.46 11.12 18.40
C CYS A 29 -12.99 10.76 18.63
N ASN A 30 -12.62 10.43 19.88
CA ASN A 30 -11.28 10.06 20.28
C ASN A 30 -11.06 8.55 20.40
N SER A 31 -12.06 7.72 20.03
CA SER A 31 -11.83 6.28 19.91
C SER A 31 -10.69 6.04 18.90
N PRO A 32 -9.77 5.08 19.15
CA PRO A 32 -8.74 4.68 18.19
C PRO A 32 -9.25 4.48 16.76
N ARG A 33 -10.51 4.04 16.61
CA ARG A 33 -11.18 3.85 15.32
C ARG A 33 -11.62 5.15 14.63
N ASN A 34 -11.91 6.19 15.40
CA ASN A 34 -12.43 7.47 14.92
C ASN A 34 -11.34 8.55 14.76
N LEU A 35 -10.12 8.29 15.24
CA LEU A 35 -9.00 9.24 15.20
C LEU A 35 -8.34 9.37 13.82
N ALA A 36 -8.45 8.36 12.96
CA ALA A 36 -7.89 8.41 11.62
C ALA A 36 -8.87 9.07 10.64
N SER A 37 -8.53 10.27 10.16
CA SER A 37 -9.29 10.91 9.08
C SER A 37 -9.03 10.16 7.77
N VAL A 38 -10.00 9.38 7.33
CA VAL A 38 -9.97 8.67 6.05
C VAL A 38 -11.30 8.84 5.32
N GLY A 39 -11.24 9.25 4.06
CA GLY A 39 -12.39 9.33 3.16
C GLY A 39 -12.35 8.21 2.14
N TYR A 40 -13.40 7.37 2.08
CA TYR A 40 -13.50 6.32 1.08
C TYR A 40 -14.25 6.79 -0.17
N ARG A 41 -13.74 6.40 -1.34
CA ARG A 41 -14.39 6.64 -2.64
C ARG A 41 -14.41 5.36 -3.45
N TYR A 42 -15.60 4.87 -3.77
CA TYR A 42 -15.77 3.73 -4.67
C TYR A 42 -15.73 4.24 -6.11
N LYS A 43 -14.84 3.68 -6.92
CA LYS A 43 -14.67 4.06 -8.32
C LYS A 43 -14.87 2.85 -9.21
N LYS A 44 -15.42 3.11 -10.39
CA LYS A 44 -15.72 2.12 -11.42
C LYS A 44 -14.85 2.40 -12.64
N TRP A 45 -14.21 1.37 -13.18
CA TRP A 45 -13.46 1.41 -14.43
C TRP A 45 -13.95 0.31 -15.36
N GLU A 46 -14.10 0.66 -16.64
CA GLU A 46 -14.42 -0.30 -17.70
C GLU A 46 -13.10 -0.77 -18.32
N LEU A 47 -12.80 -2.07 -18.18
CA LEU A 47 -11.54 -2.67 -18.64
C LEU A 47 -11.68 -3.35 -20.01
N GLY A 48 -12.85 -3.22 -20.65
CA GLY A 48 -13.21 -3.90 -21.90
C GLY A 48 -13.58 -5.38 -21.70
N SER A 49 -14.07 -6.03 -22.76
CA SER A 49 -14.47 -7.45 -22.73
C SER A 49 -15.48 -7.77 -21.61
N ASP A 50 -16.43 -6.87 -21.36
CA ASP A 50 -17.44 -6.97 -20.29
C ASP A 50 -16.87 -7.05 -18.86
N ILE A 51 -15.59 -6.71 -18.68
CA ILE A 51 -14.95 -6.62 -17.37
C ILE A 51 -15.11 -5.21 -16.81
N VAL A 52 -15.80 -5.12 -15.68
CA VAL A 52 -15.96 -3.89 -14.91
C VAL A 52 -15.24 -4.05 -13.58
N LEU A 53 -14.24 -3.20 -13.34
CA LEU A 53 -13.55 -3.12 -12.07
C LEU A 53 -14.24 -2.09 -11.18
N VAL A 54 -14.62 -2.50 -9.98
CA VAL A 54 -14.99 -1.59 -8.89
C VAL A 54 -13.95 -1.73 -7.80
N ALA A 55 -13.35 -0.61 -7.38
CA ALA A 55 -12.40 -0.60 -6.27
C ALA A 55 -12.73 0.50 -5.27
N ARG A 56 -12.52 0.20 -3.99
CA ARG A 56 -12.53 1.18 -2.91
C ARG A 56 -11.19 1.90 -2.89
N CYS A 57 -11.22 3.22 -3.03
CA CYS A 57 -10.07 4.09 -2.90
C CYS A 57 -10.17 4.94 -1.62
N GLU A 58 -9.05 5.56 -1.24
CA GLU A 58 -8.95 6.38 -0.01
C GLU A 58 -8.31 7.75 -0.26
N HIS A 59 -8.74 8.73 0.54
CA HIS A 59 -8.09 10.02 0.70
C HIS A 59 -7.79 10.23 2.20
N ASP A 60 -6.60 10.73 2.50
CA ASP A 60 -6.11 10.92 3.87
C ASP A 60 -6.38 12.35 4.40
N GLY A 61 -6.79 13.27 3.52
CA GLY A 61 -7.09 14.65 3.92
C GLY A 61 -7.70 15.50 2.81
N VAL A 62 -8.15 16.69 3.20
CA VAL A 62 -8.72 17.71 2.30
C VAL A 62 -8.13 19.08 2.62
N LEU A 63 -7.84 19.86 1.59
CA LEU A 63 -7.50 21.28 1.70
C LEU A 63 -8.59 22.09 1.01
N GLN A 64 -9.15 23.09 1.69
CA GLN A 64 -10.01 24.07 1.01
C GLN A 64 -9.12 25.11 0.32
N THR A 65 -9.29 25.24 -0.99
CA THR A 65 -8.63 26.30 -1.77
C THR A 65 -9.30 27.65 -1.51
N PRO A 66 -8.62 28.79 -1.77
CA PRO A 66 -9.25 30.10 -1.68
C PRO A 66 -10.50 30.28 -2.56
N SER A 67 -10.64 29.47 -3.62
CA SER A 67 -11.84 29.43 -4.49
C SER A 67 -12.99 28.60 -3.90
N GLY A 68 -12.79 27.93 -2.77
CA GLY A 68 -13.80 27.09 -2.12
C GLY A 68 -13.86 25.65 -2.64
N GLU A 69 -13.06 25.27 -3.64
CA GLU A 69 -13.00 23.90 -4.14
C GLU A 69 -12.14 23.01 -3.22
N PRO A 70 -12.63 21.81 -2.83
CA PRO A 70 -11.86 20.88 -2.01
C PRO A 70 -10.78 20.20 -2.85
N GLN A 71 -9.53 20.24 -2.39
CA GLN A 71 -8.44 19.43 -2.90
C GLN A 71 -8.21 18.22 -1.99
N PHE A 72 -8.35 17.03 -2.55
CA PHE A 72 -8.11 15.79 -1.83
C PHE A 72 -6.63 15.43 -1.88
N MET A 73 -6.13 14.86 -0.78
CA MET A 73 -4.73 14.45 -0.70
C MET A 73 -4.56 13.03 -0.16
N THR A 74 -3.54 12.37 -0.68
CA THR A 74 -2.97 11.16 -0.10
C THR A 74 -1.72 11.56 0.66
N ILE A 75 -1.61 11.19 1.93
CA ILE A 75 -0.54 11.57 2.85
C ILE A 75 0.19 10.30 3.27
N LYS A 76 1.47 10.20 2.97
CA LYS A 76 2.31 9.06 3.35
C LYS A 76 3.62 9.55 3.97
N ALA A 77 4.26 8.74 4.80
CA ALA A 77 5.48 9.10 5.51
C ALA A 77 6.66 8.22 5.09
N LEU A 78 7.73 8.85 4.62
CA LEU A 78 9.06 8.22 4.50
C LEU A 78 9.73 8.26 5.88
N ASN A 79 10.46 7.19 6.20
CA ASN A 79 11.10 7.01 7.49
C ASN A 79 12.62 6.77 7.35
N GLU A 80 13.42 7.52 8.10
CA GLU A 80 14.86 7.34 8.26
C GLU A 80 15.14 6.72 9.64
N TRP A 81 15.91 5.64 9.67
CA TRP A 81 16.30 4.94 10.90
C TRP A 81 17.76 5.25 11.28
N ASP A 82 18.73 4.61 10.63
CA ASP A 82 20.16 4.90 10.75
C ASP A 82 20.75 5.03 9.33
N SER A 83 21.05 6.26 8.92
CA SER A 83 21.54 6.56 7.59
C SER A 83 22.92 5.95 7.31
N LYS A 84 23.76 5.75 8.32
CA LYS A 84 25.10 5.15 8.14
C LYS A 84 24.98 3.65 7.88
N LEU A 85 24.16 2.95 8.66
CA LEU A 85 23.92 1.52 8.48
C LEU A 85 23.09 1.23 7.22
N ALA A 86 22.18 2.13 6.86
CA ALA A 86 21.41 2.02 5.62
C ALA A 86 22.22 2.35 4.35
N ASN A 87 23.48 2.80 4.50
CA ASN A 87 24.28 3.37 3.43
C ASN A 87 23.50 4.44 2.64
N GLY A 88 22.81 5.30 3.39
CA GLY A 88 21.90 6.32 2.90
C GLY A 88 22.44 7.74 3.09
N VAL A 89 21.70 8.70 2.56
CA VAL A 89 21.97 10.13 2.72
C VAL A 89 21.38 10.59 4.06
N GLU A 90 22.13 11.34 4.87
CA GLU A 90 21.63 11.86 6.15
C GLU A 90 20.66 13.03 5.95
N TRP A 91 19.39 12.83 6.31
CA TRP A 91 18.31 13.76 5.97
C TRP A 91 18.44 15.11 6.65
N ARG A 92 18.85 15.15 7.93
CA ARG A 92 19.01 16.40 8.70
C ARG A 92 19.96 17.40 8.05
N GLN A 93 20.95 16.92 7.32
CA GLN A 93 21.94 17.77 6.66
C GLN A 93 21.53 18.11 5.22
N LYS A 94 20.71 17.25 4.58
CA LYS A 94 20.53 17.24 3.13
C LYS A 94 19.12 17.58 2.66
N LEU A 95 18.10 17.55 3.52
CA LEU A 95 16.72 17.88 3.11
C LEU A 95 16.54 19.33 2.66
N ASP A 96 17.27 20.26 3.27
CA ASP A 96 17.18 21.69 2.93
C ASP A 96 17.98 22.04 1.67
N THR A 97 19.16 21.42 1.50
CA THR A 97 20.11 21.76 0.45
C THR A 97 20.07 20.82 -0.76
N GLN A 98 19.69 19.56 -0.57
CA GLN A 98 19.79 18.48 -1.56
C GLN A 98 18.56 17.57 -1.53
N ARG A 99 17.36 18.16 -1.44
CA ARG A 99 16.09 17.42 -1.37
C ARG A 99 15.92 16.39 -2.49
N GLY A 100 16.32 16.73 -3.71
CA GLY A 100 16.29 15.82 -4.86
C GLY A 100 17.18 14.58 -4.67
N ALA A 101 18.36 14.73 -4.04
CA ALA A 101 19.25 13.61 -3.77
C ALA A 101 18.69 12.68 -2.68
N VAL A 102 18.08 13.25 -1.63
CA VAL A 102 17.37 12.47 -0.61
C VAL A 102 16.25 11.66 -1.25
N LEU A 103 15.39 12.30 -2.04
CA LEU A 103 14.29 11.63 -2.74
C LEU A 103 14.80 10.55 -3.71
N ALA A 104 15.86 10.81 -4.48
CA ALA A 104 16.43 9.81 -5.40
C ALA A 104 16.98 8.59 -4.65
N ASN A 105 17.63 8.78 -3.50
CA ASN A 105 18.06 7.68 -2.65
C ASN A 105 16.86 6.86 -2.14
N GLU A 106 15.78 7.53 -1.73
CA GLU A 106 14.56 6.85 -1.29
C GLU A 106 13.87 6.10 -2.42
N LEU A 107 13.84 6.64 -3.64
CA LEU A 107 13.30 5.95 -4.81
C LEU A 107 14.06 4.68 -5.13
N ARG A 108 15.39 4.68 -4.96
CA ARG A 108 16.22 3.48 -5.16
C ARG A 108 15.97 2.43 -4.08
N ASN A 109 15.90 2.82 -2.81
CA ASN A 109 15.81 1.87 -1.69
C ASN A 109 14.39 1.39 -1.41
N ASN A 110 13.37 2.18 -1.76
CA ASN A 110 11.98 1.95 -1.42
C ASN A 110 11.06 1.92 -2.67
N ALA A 111 11.60 1.59 -3.84
CA ALA A 111 10.90 1.68 -5.14
C ALA A 111 9.46 1.13 -5.13
N CYS A 112 9.27 -0.11 -4.65
CA CYS A 112 7.95 -0.74 -4.61
C CYS A 112 6.98 -0.02 -3.64
N LYS A 113 7.48 0.48 -2.50
CA LYS A 113 6.68 1.23 -1.52
C LYS A 113 6.16 2.53 -2.15
N LEU A 114 7.04 3.31 -2.77
CA LEU A 114 6.68 4.57 -3.41
C LEU A 114 5.78 4.34 -4.64
N ALA A 115 6.03 3.29 -5.43
CA ALA A 115 5.17 2.92 -6.55
C ALA A 115 3.73 2.60 -6.09
N LYS A 116 3.55 1.79 -5.04
CA LYS A 116 2.22 1.47 -4.49
C LYS A 116 1.47 2.71 -4.00
N TRP A 117 2.14 3.59 -3.24
CA TRP A 117 1.53 4.84 -2.78
C TRP A 117 1.12 5.76 -3.94
N THR A 118 1.94 5.79 -5.00
CA THR A 118 1.65 6.59 -6.19
C THR A 118 0.45 6.04 -6.95
N VAL A 119 0.40 4.72 -7.20
CA VAL A 119 -0.76 4.06 -7.80
C VAL A 119 -2.02 4.32 -6.98
N GLN A 120 -1.94 4.20 -5.65
CA GLN A 120 -3.06 4.48 -4.75
C GLN A 120 -3.60 5.91 -4.91
N ALA A 121 -2.71 6.91 -4.90
CA ALA A 121 -3.10 8.31 -5.08
C ALA A 121 -3.70 8.57 -6.47
N VAL A 122 -3.15 7.96 -7.52
CA VAL A 122 -3.68 8.06 -8.89
C VAL A 122 -5.05 7.41 -8.99
N LEU A 123 -5.23 6.20 -8.46
CA LEU A 123 -6.51 5.49 -8.49
C LEU A 123 -7.58 6.24 -7.69
N ALA A 124 -7.24 6.77 -6.52
CA ALA A 124 -8.16 7.61 -5.73
C ALA A 124 -8.57 8.89 -6.48
N GLY A 125 -7.72 9.38 -7.38
CA GLY A 125 -7.87 10.70 -7.99
C GLY A 125 -7.59 11.80 -6.97
N SER A 126 -6.57 11.60 -6.15
CA SER A 126 -6.07 12.64 -5.25
C SER A 126 -5.42 13.76 -6.07
N ASP A 127 -5.68 15.01 -5.69
CA ASP A 127 -5.04 16.17 -6.32
C ASP A 127 -3.56 16.27 -5.94
N GLN A 128 -3.24 15.81 -4.72
CA GLN A 128 -1.94 15.96 -4.10
C GLN A 128 -1.49 14.65 -3.46
N LEU A 129 -0.24 14.26 -3.68
CA LEU A 129 0.48 13.28 -2.88
C LEU A 129 1.47 14.05 -1.98
N LYS A 130 1.26 13.98 -0.66
CA LYS A 130 2.16 14.57 0.33
C LYS A 130 3.02 13.50 0.98
N LEU A 131 4.33 13.72 0.95
CA LEU A 131 5.33 12.89 1.60
C LEU A 131 5.90 13.60 2.81
N GLY A 132 5.77 13.01 4.00
CA GLY A 132 6.46 13.45 5.20
C GLY A 132 7.82 12.77 5.34
N TYR A 133 8.83 13.49 5.81
CA TYR A 133 10.15 12.96 6.12
C TYR A 133 10.29 12.84 7.64
N VAL A 134 10.16 11.62 8.15
CA VAL A 134 10.23 11.31 9.58
C VAL A 134 11.54 10.60 9.89
N SER A 135 12.30 11.08 10.86
CA SER A 135 13.56 10.47 11.27
C SER A 135 13.56 10.18 12.77
N ARG A 136 14.24 9.12 13.20
CA ARG A 136 14.47 8.88 14.63
C ARG A 136 15.26 10.04 15.24
N ILE A 137 14.96 10.41 16.49
CA ILE A 137 15.76 11.44 17.20
C ILE A 137 17.18 10.92 17.44
N ASN A 138 17.29 9.68 17.91
CA ASN A 138 18.54 8.95 18.04
C ASN A 138 18.42 7.66 17.22
N PRO A 139 19.37 7.35 16.30
CA PRO A 139 19.29 6.16 15.45
C PRO A 139 19.06 4.84 16.20
N ARG A 140 19.54 4.75 17.46
CA ARG A 140 19.40 3.58 18.34
C ARG A 140 18.07 3.50 19.09
N ASP A 141 17.29 4.57 19.10
CA ASP A 141 16.02 4.67 19.82
C ASP A 141 14.86 4.72 18.83
N HIS A 142 14.10 3.64 18.74
CA HIS A 142 12.95 3.54 17.83
C HIS A 142 11.65 4.07 18.41
N SER A 143 11.64 4.57 19.66
CA SER A 143 10.43 5.08 20.31
C SER A 143 10.16 6.55 19.98
N ARG A 144 11.20 7.31 19.60
CA ARG A 144 11.11 8.76 19.40
C ARG A 144 11.49 9.18 17.99
N HIS A 145 10.58 9.92 17.37
CA HIS A 145 10.72 10.38 16.00
C HIS A 145 10.49 11.90 15.91
N VAL A 146 11.03 12.50 14.85
CA VAL A 146 10.85 13.92 14.53
C VAL A 146 10.54 14.07 13.05
N ILE A 147 9.62 14.98 12.73
CA ILE A 147 9.30 15.37 11.36
C ILE A 147 10.33 16.41 10.93
N LEU A 148 11.11 16.10 9.90
CA LEU A 148 12.14 17.00 9.36
C LEU A 148 11.57 17.91 8.27
N GLY A 149 10.52 17.49 7.59
CA GLY A 149 9.89 18.28 6.55
C GLY A 149 8.79 17.52 5.81
N THR A 150 8.12 18.23 4.90
CA THR A 150 7.14 17.64 4.00
C THR A 150 7.43 18.08 2.57
N GLN A 151 7.05 17.23 1.61
CA GLN A 151 7.09 17.54 0.19
C GLN A 151 5.77 17.16 -0.45
N GLN A 152 5.39 17.90 -1.47
CA GLN A 152 4.10 17.78 -2.13
C GLN A 152 4.32 17.59 -3.63
N PHE A 153 3.56 16.68 -4.22
CA PHE A 153 3.60 16.34 -5.63
C PHE A 153 2.19 16.17 -6.19
N LYS A 154 2.00 16.40 -7.49
CA LYS A 154 0.83 15.86 -8.17
C LYS A 154 1.07 14.38 -8.48
N PRO A 155 0.11 13.47 -8.21
CA PRO A 155 0.33 12.03 -8.38
C PRO A 155 0.79 11.61 -9.78
N HIS A 156 0.20 12.18 -10.84
CA HIS A 156 0.58 11.88 -12.22
C HIS A 156 2.01 12.34 -12.57
N GLU A 157 2.40 13.55 -12.15
CA GLU A 157 3.76 14.05 -12.36
C GLU A 157 4.79 13.19 -11.59
N PHE A 158 4.45 12.79 -10.36
CA PHE A 158 5.29 11.90 -9.57
C PHE A 158 5.41 10.50 -10.18
N ALA A 159 4.33 9.94 -10.73
CA ALA A 159 4.36 8.67 -11.46
C ALA A 159 5.37 8.69 -12.61
N THR A 160 5.39 9.78 -13.40
CA THR A 160 6.41 9.98 -14.45
C THR A 160 7.82 10.07 -13.86
N GLN A 161 8.02 10.83 -12.77
CA GLN A 161 9.32 10.98 -12.13
C GLN A 161 9.91 9.65 -11.63
N ILE A 162 9.07 8.72 -11.17
CA ILE A 162 9.50 7.41 -10.67
C ILE A 162 9.51 6.32 -11.75
N ASN A 163 9.29 6.70 -13.01
CA ASN A 163 9.19 5.78 -14.16
C ASN A 163 8.07 4.71 -13.98
N LEU A 164 6.93 5.12 -13.41
CA LEU A 164 5.74 4.29 -13.26
C LEU A 164 4.76 4.59 -14.41
N SER A 165 4.55 3.62 -15.29
CA SER A 165 3.51 3.68 -16.33
C SER A 165 2.21 3.06 -15.84
N MET A 166 1.14 3.86 -15.84
CA MET A 166 -0.20 3.36 -15.51
C MET A 166 -0.74 2.41 -16.58
N ASP A 167 -0.38 2.59 -17.85
CA ASP A 167 -0.76 1.66 -18.93
C ASP A 167 -0.17 0.27 -18.69
N ASN A 168 1.10 0.20 -18.28
CA ASN A 168 1.73 -1.06 -17.89
C ASN A 168 1.04 -1.67 -16.65
N ALA A 169 0.71 -0.85 -15.64
CA ALA A 169 0.02 -1.33 -14.44
C ALA A 169 -1.36 -1.92 -14.77
N TRP A 170 -2.15 -1.25 -15.62
CA TRP A 170 -3.44 -1.75 -16.10
C TRP A 170 -3.29 -3.01 -16.96
N GLY A 171 -2.27 -3.08 -17.83
CA GLY A 171 -1.98 -4.26 -18.63
C GLY A 171 -1.66 -5.49 -17.79
N ILE A 172 -0.83 -5.33 -16.74
CA ILE A 172 -0.51 -6.41 -15.80
C ILE A 172 -1.78 -6.85 -15.04
N LEU A 173 -2.58 -5.90 -14.54
CA LEU A 173 -3.82 -6.23 -13.84
C LEU A 173 -4.79 -6.99 -14.75
N ARG A 174 -4.94 -6.54 -16.00
CA ARG A 174 -5.81 -7.19 -16.98
C ARG A 174 -5.37 -8.63 -17.27
N CYS A 175 -4.06 -8.85 -17.43
CA CYS A 175 -3.51 -10.19 -17.61
C CYS A 175 -3.88 -11.13 -16.45
N ILE A 176 -3.79 -10.65 -15.20
CA ILE A 176 -4.17 -11.42 -14.02
C ILE A 176 -5.67 -11.72 -14.03
N ILE A 177 -6.52 -10.73 -14.31
CA ILE A 177 -7.98 -10.91 -14.37
C ILE A 177 -8.35 -11.94 -15.43
N ASP A 178 -7.77 -11.85 -16.63
CA ASP A 178 -8.05 -12.79 -17.73
C ASP A 178 -7.59 -14.22 -17.40
N LEU A 179 -6.55 -14.40 -16.57
CA LEU A 179 -6.11 -15.71 -16.12
C LEU A 179 -7.09 -16.30 -15.09
N VAL A 180 -7.55 -15.49 -14.13
CA VAL A 180 -8.48 -15.92 -13.08
C VAL A 180 -9.87 -16.18 -13.64
N MET A 181 -10.37 -15.35 -14.55
CA MET A 181 -11.69 -15.51 -15.20
C MET A 181 -11.80 -16.77 -16.08
N LYS A 182 -10.67 -17.41 -16.41
CA LYS A 182 -10.64 -18.70 -17.13
C LYS A 182 -10.66 -19.92 -16.21
N GLN A 183 -10.46 -19.71 -14.91
CA GLN A 183 -10.49 -20.79 -13.93
C GLN A 183 -11.95 -21.11 -13.56
N LYS A 184 -12.14 -22.23 -12.88
CA LYS A 184 -13.45 -22.58 -12.31
C LYS A 184 -13.70 -21.72 -11.08
N ASP A 185 -14.92 -21.76 -10.58
CA ASP A 185 -15.26 -21.15 -9.29
C ASP A 185 -14.47 -21.88 -8.17
N GLY A 186 -13.83 -21.11 -7.29
CA GLY A 186 -13.00 -21.62 -6.20
C GLY A 186 -12.15 -20.51 -5.55
N LYS A 187 -11.40 -20.85 -4.49
CA LYS A 187 -10.42 -19.95 -3.87
C LYS A 187 -9.06 -20.05 -4.56
N TYR A 188 -8.43 -18.90 -4.79
CA TYR A 188 -7.11 -18.81 -5.45
C TYR A 188 -6.14 -17.93 -4.66
N LEU A 189 -4.85 -18.25 -4.71
CA LEU A 189 -3.78 -17.49 -4.06
C LEU A 189 -2.73 -17.02 -5.07
N ILE A 190 -2.50 -15.70 -5.14
CA ILE A 190 -1.37 -15.12 -5.88
C ILE A 190 -0.22 -14.86 -4.90
N MET A 191 0.94 -15.46 -5.18
CA MET A 191 2.13 -15.30 -4.34
C MET A 191 3.36 -14.97 -5.18
N LYS A 192 4.16 -14.01 -4.71
CA LYS A 192 5.49 -13.72 -5.26
C LYS A 192 6.51 -14.70 -4.67
N ASP A 193 7.32 -15.30 -5.52
CA ASP A 193 8.43 -16.14 -5.05
C ASP A 193 9.43 -15.28 -4.22
N PRO A 194 9.86 -15.76 -3.04
CA PRO A 194 10.80 -15.02 -2.19
C PRO A 194 12.17 -14.82 -2.85
N ASN A 195 12.62 -15.80 -3.63
CA ASN A 195 13.98 -15.86 -4.16
C ASN A 195 14.04 -15.55 -5.66
N LYS A 196 12.97 -15.85 -6.40
CA LYS A 196 12.88 -15.65 -7.85
C LYS A 196 11.97 -14.47 -8.17
N PRO A 197 12.24 -13.70 -9.24
CA PRO A 197 11.39 -12.59 -9.66
C PRO A 197 10.17 -13.09 -10.45
N ILE A 198 9.36 -13.95 -9.85
CA ILE A 198 8.16 -14.55 -10.47
C ILE A 198 6.98 -14.49 -9.51
N ILE A 199 5.78 -14.38 -10.07
CA ILE A 199 4.51 -14.53 -9.36
C ILE A 199 3.85 -15.84 -9.80
N ARG A 200 3.18 -16.52 -8.88
CA ARG A 200 2.46 -17.77 -9.13
C ARG A 200 1.01 -17.64 -8.65
N LEU A 201 0.11 -18.29 -9.37
CA LEU A 201 -1.29 -18.47 -9.03
C LEU A 201 -1.49 -19.92 -8.60
N TYR A 202 -2.04 -20.13 -7.42
CA TYR A 202 -2.37 -21.42 -6.83
C TYR A 202 -3.87 -21.57 -6.71
N ASP A 203 -4.38 -22.75 -7.03
CA ASP A 203 -5.72 -23.21 -6.66
C ASP A 203 -5.60 -23.78 -5.24
N ILE A 204 -6.51 -23.40 -4.36
CA ILE A 204 -6.46 -23.77 -2.95
C ILE A 204 -7.83 -24.27 -2.50
N PRO A 205 -7.86 -25.25 -1.57
CA PRO A 205 -9.12 -25.71 -0.99
C PRO A 205 -9.96 -24.55 -0.42
N ASP A 206 -11.28 -24.64 -0.55
CA ASP A 206 -12.18 -23.58 -0.12
C ASP A 206 -12.12 -23.34 1.40
N ASN A 207 -11.69 -24.31 2.20
CA ASN A 207 -11.53 -24.17 3.66
C ASN A 207 -10.17 -23.58 4.08
N THR A 208 -9.23 -23.30 3.16
CA THR A 208 -7.85 -22.89 3.48
C THR A 208 -7.75 -21.63 4.37
N PHE A 209 -8.77 -20.78 4.35
CA PHE A 209 -8.79 -19.52 5.12
C PHE A 209 -9.87 -19.48 6.19
N ASP A 210 -10.58 -20.58 6.41
CA ASP A 210 -11.59 -20.63 7.45
C ASP A 210 -10.84 -20.82 8.77
N SER A 211 -10.90 -19.83 9.65
CA SER A 211 -10.28 -19.91 10.97
C SER A 211 -11.08 -20.89 11.82
N ASP A 212 -10.58 -22.11 12.00
CA ASP A 212 -11.12 -23.06 12.96
C ASP A 212 -10.99 -22.46 14.37
N ASP A 213 -12.10 -21.95 14.91
CA ASP A 213 -12.28 -21.69 16.36
C ASP A 213 -12.53 -23.00 17.14
N SER A 214 -12.17 -24.16 16.56
CA SER A 214 -12.25 -25.46 17.21
C SER A 214 -10.95 -26.23 17.04
N ASP A 215 -10.28 -26.42 18.18
CA ASP A 215 -9.24 -27.41 18.42
C ASP A 215 -9.57 -28.78 17.79
N ASP A 216 -8.53 -29.47 17.35
CA ASP A 216 -8.47 -30.86 16.84
C ASP A 216 -8.96 -31.17 15.41
N GLY A 217 -8.00 -31.42 14.50
CA GLY A 217 -8.24 -32.15 13.25
C GLY A 217 -6.99 -32.29 12.39
N GLU A 218 -6.54 -33.53 12.16
CA GLU A 218 -5.35 -33.90 11.38
C GLU A 218 -5.30 -33.22 10.01
N GLY A 219 -4.21 -32.54 9.70
CA GLY A 219 -4.00 -31.87 8.42
C GLY A 219 -3.80 -32.86 7.28
N ASP A 220 -4.77 -32.93 6.37
CA ASP A 220 -4.58 -33.58 5.08
C ASP A 220 -3.56 -32.77 4.25
N ASP A 221 -2.46 -33.43 3.89
CA ASP A 221 -1.36 -32.92 3.07
C ASP A 221 -1.77 -32.89 1.58
N GLU A 222 -2.88 -32.21 1.26
CA GLU A 222 -3.26 -31.92 -0.13
C GLU A 222 -2.45 -30.71 -0.62
N GLY A 223 -1.26 -31.02 -1.14
CA GLY A 223 -0.28 -30.03 -1.59
C GLY A 223 -0.82 -29.00 -2.59
N PHE A 224 -0.44 -27.74 -2.39
CA PHE A 224 -0.78 -26.60 -3.25
C PHE A 224 -0.52 -26.88 -4.73
N GLN A 225 -1.59 -26.89 -5.54
CA GLN A 225 -1.45 -27.11 -6.98
C GLN A 225 -1.21 -25.80 -7.71
N GLN A 226 -0.03 -25.66 -8.32
CA GLN A 226 0.30 -24.51 -9.14
C GLN A 226 -0.49 -24.58 -10.46
N VAL A 227 -1.33 -23.58 -10.70
CA VAL A 227 -2.24 -23.55 -11.87
C VAL A 227 -1.55 -23.02 -13.12
N TYR A 228 -0.50 -22.20 -12.96
CA TYR A 228 0.17 -21.55 -14.10
C TYR A 228 1.69 -21.49 -13.95
N ASN A 229 2.41 -21.99 -14.95
CA ASN A 229 3.87 -21.89 -15.10
C ASN A 229 4.20 -21.06 -16.34
N TYR A 230 4.86 -19.91 -16.17
CA TYR A 230 5.24 -19.01 -17.26
C TYR A 230 6.22 -19.65 -18.28
N ALA A 231 6.82 -20.81 -17.93
CA ALA A 231 7.82 -21.48 -18.76
C ALA A 231 7.27 -22.27 -19.97
N HIS A 232 5.95 -22.48 -20.09
CA HIS A 232 5.40 -23.43 -21.08
C HIS A 232 4.61 -22.81 -22.25
N ASN A 233 4.41 -21.49 -22.31
CA ASN A 233 3.82 -20.84 -23.48
C ASN A 233 4.83 -19.92 -24.15
N LYS A 234 5.72 -20.51 -24.95
CA LYS A 234 6.27 -19.79 -26.11
C LYS A 234 5.15 -19.69 -27.15
N ILE A 235 4.91 -18.47 -27.61
CA ILE A 235 4.19 -18.19 -28.87
C ILE A 235 4.90 -18.93 -30.00
#